data_AF-A0A1V9VE67-F1
#
_entry.id   AF-A0A1V9VE67-F1
#
_cell.length_a   1.000
_cell.length_b   1.000
_cell.length_c   1.000
_cell.angle_alpha   90.00
_cell.angle_beta   90.00
_cell.angle_gamma   90.00
#
_symmetry.space_group_name_H-M   'P 1'
#
loop_
_entity.id
_entity.type
_entity.pdbx_description
1 polymer ?
#
loop_
_entity_poly.entity_id
_entity_poly.type
_entity_poly.pdbx_seq_one_letter_code
_entity_poly.pdbx_strand_id
1 'polypeptide(L)' 'MSPSLVEYHLSNFLDSDNSSYFDKKNIETTFNIGDYNLHIDYNDNIFIELNKTEENSQTLTFW' A
#
# COMPACT_ATOMS: atom_id res chain seq x y z
N MET A 1 14.04 -10.78 4.85
CA MET A 1 13.70 -10.74 6.30
C MET A 1 12.32 -11.34 6.47
N SER A 2 12.03 -11.96 7.60
CA SER A 2 10.67 -12.45 7.90
C SER A 2 9.75 -11.25 8.14
N PRO A 3 8.54 -11.22 7.55
CA PRO A 3 7.59 -10.13 7.76
C PRO A 3 7.17 -10.08 9.23
N SER A 4 6.93 -8.88 9.75
CA SER A 4 6.28 -8.69 11.03
C SER A 4 4.83 -9.22 10.97
N LEU A 5 4.24 -9.50 12.14
CA LEU A 5 2.86 -9.97 12.22
C LEU A 5 1.88 -8.98 11.58
N VAL A 6 2.14 -7.68 11.73
CA VAL A 6 1.33 -6.61 11.13
C VAL A 6 1.41 -6.66 9.60
N GLU A 7 2.62 -6.77 9.04
CA GLU A 7 2.82 -6.86 7.59
C GLU A 7 2.21 -8.13 6.99
N TYR A 8 2.22 -9.25 7.73
CA TYR A 8 1.54 -10.49 7.32
C TYR A 8 0.02 -10.30 7.21
N HIS A 9 -0.59 -9.53 8.12
CA HIS A 9 -2.01 -9.24 8.02
C HIS A 9 -2.31 -8.23 6.89
N LEU A 10 -1.50 -7.18 6.74
CA LEU A 10 -1.68 -6.17 5.69
C LEU A 10 -1.53 -6.74 4.27
N SER A 11 -0.59 -7.66 4.05
CA SER A 11 -0.46 -8.37 2.76
C SER A 11 -1.70 -9.17 2.40
N ASN A 12 -2.29 -9.91 3.36
CA ASN A 12 -3.53 -10.66 3.12
C ASN A 12 -4.73 -9.75 2.78
N PHE A 13 -4.75 -8.50 3.25
CA PHE A 13 -5.80 -7.54 2.88
C PHE A 13 -5.66 -7.02 1.43
N LEU A 14 -4.42 -6.82 0.97
CA LEU A 14 -4.10 -6.36 -0.38
C LEU A 14 -4.25 -7.45 -1.45
N ASP A 15 -4.13 -8.73 -1.10
CA ASP A 15 -4.40 -9.86 -2.01
C ASP A 15 -5.90 -9.97 -2.40
N SER A 16 -6.79 -9.21 -1.76
CA SER A 16 -8.15 -9.04 -2.27
C SER A 16 -8.12 -8.00 -3.40
N ASP A 17 -8.69 -8.34 -4.57
CA ASP A 17 -8.76 -7.55 -5.83
C ASP A 17 -9.43 -6.14 -5.72
N ASN A 18 -9.42 -5.52 -4.55
CA ASN A 18 -9.94 -4.19 -4.27
C ASN A 18 -8.89 -3.11 -4.59
N SER A 19 -8.52 -2.99 -5.85
CA SER A 19 -7.79 -1.80 -6.34
C SER A 19 -8.75 -0.61 -6.44
N SER A 20 -9.22 -0.10 -5.29
CA SER A 20 -10.02 1.11 -5.24
C SER A 20 -9.14 2.33 -5.41
N TYR A 21 -9.42 3.16 -6.42
CA TYR A 21 -8.80 4.47 -6.56
C TYR A 21 -9.22 5.34 -5.38
N PHE A 22 -8.24 5.96 -4.72
CA PHE A 22 -8.48 6.88 -3.63
C PHE A 22 -7.74 8.19 -3.89
N ASP A 23 -8.41 9.33 -3.62
CA ASP A 23 -7.87 10.65 -3.90
C ASP A 23 -7.05 11.15 -2.70
N LYS A 24 -5.73 11.26 -2.90
CA LYS A 24 -4.78 11.69 -1.87
C LYS A 24 -5.06 13.09 -1.32
N LYS A 25 -5.87 13.91 -2.01
CA LYS A 25 -6.28 15.24 -1.54
C LYS A 25 -7.22 15.20 -0.34
N ASN A 26 -7.98 14.11 -0.17
CA ASN A 26 -8.97 13.98 0.91
C ASN A 26 -8.44 13.24 2.14
N ILE A 27 -7.12 12.99 2.19
CA ILE A 27 -6.44 12.37 3.34
C ILE A 27 -6.34 13.38 4.47
N GLU A 28 -6.76 12.96 5.65
CA GLU A 28 -6.45 13.66 6.89
C GLU A 28 -5.09 13.21 7.44
N THR A 29 -4.91 11.90 7.59
CA THR A 29 -3.73 11.32 8.25
C THR A 29 -3.14 10.17 7.44
N THR A 30 -1.82 10.09 7.41
CA THR A 30 -1.08 8.95 6.84
C THR A 30 -0.15 8.34 7.88
N PHE A 31 -0.20 7.02 8.02
CA PHE A 31 0.74 6.25 8.83
C PHE A 31 1.58 5.36 7.92
N ASN A 32 2.89 5.31 8.18
CA ASN A 32 3.79 4.41 7.47
C ASN A 32 4.16 3.22 8.37
N ILE A 33 3.98 2.02 7.86
CA ILE A 33 4.29 0.76 8.51
C ILE A 33 5.13 -0.07 7.53
N GLY A 34 6.46 0.04 7.63
CA GLY A 34 7.37 -0.66 6.73
C GLY A 34 7.10 -0.28 5.27
N ASP A 35 6.76 -1.29 4.46
CA ASP A 35 6.44 -1.12 3.04
C ASP A 35 4.99 -0.70 2.78
N TYR A 36 4.18 -0.44 3.82
CA TYR A 36 2.76 -0.09 3.71
C TYR A 36 2.51 1.34 4.18
N ASN A 37 1.65 2.05 3.47
CA ASN A 37 1.04 3.30 3.92
C ASN A 37 -0.43 3.05 4.24
N LEU A 38 -0.86 3.51 5.41
CA LEU A 38 -2.25 3.57 5.80
C LEU A 38 -2.72 5.01 5.68
N HIS A 39 -3.78 5.25 4.94
CA HIS A 39 -4.39 6.56 4.80
C HIS A 39 -5.77 6.57 5.44
N ILE A 40 -6.06 7.64 6.18
CA ILE A 40 -7.35 7.88 6.81
C ILE A 40 -7.90 9.19 6.27
N ASP A 41 -9.09 9.12 5.70
CA ASP A 41 -9.80 10.28 5.15
C ASP A 41 -10.58 11.00 6.26
N TYR A 42 -11.02 12.24 5.99
CA TYR A 42 -11.91 13.02 6.87
C TYR A 42 -13.27 12.36 7.18
N ASN A 43 -13.61 11.26 6.50
CA ASN A 43 -14.83 10.48 6.71
C ASN A 43 -14.55 9.16 7.47
N ASP A 44 -13.38 9.02 8.11
CA ASP A 44 -12.92 7.81 8.80
C ASP A 44 -12.81 6.56 7.90
N ASN A 45 -12.70 6.74 6.59
CA ASN A 45 -12.41 5.65 5.65
C ASN A 45 -10.91 5.32 5.69
N ILE A 46 -10.59 4.03 5.64
CA ILE A 46 -9.23 3.52 5.75
C ILE A 46 -8.78 2.92 4.42
N PHE A 47 -7.65 3.39 3.92
CA PHE A 47 -7.02 2.89 2.69
C PHE A 47 -5.62 2.37 2.97
N ILE A 48 -5.25 1.30 2.30
CA ILE A 48 -3.91 0.69 2.41
C ILE A 48 -3.25 0.80 1.04
N GLU A 49 -2.09 1.46 0.99
CA GLU A 49 -1.24 1.54 -0.19
C GLU A 49 0.04 0.74 0.09
N LEU A 50 0.39 -0.19 -0.80
CA LEU A 50 1.68 -0.86 -0.74
C LEU A 50 2.72 0.02 -1.44
N ASN A 51 3.66 0.54 -0.66
CA ASN A 51 4.75 1.41 -1.10
C ASN A 51 5.94 0.58 -1.59
N LYS A 52 5.67 -0.50 -2.33
CA LYS A 52 6.71 -1.32 -2.93
C LYS A 52 7.13 -0.61 -4.21
N THR A 53 8.37 -0.13 -4.26
CA THR A 53 9.03 0.11 -5.55
C THR A 53 8.94 -1.22 -6.27
N GLU A 54 8.06 -1.34 -7.27
CA GLU A 54 8.19 -2.41 -8.23
C GLU A 54 9.62 -2.30 -8.76
N GLU A 55 10.51 -3.18 -8.30
CA GLU A 55 11.75 -3.44 -9.00
C GLU A 55 11.29 -3.92 -10.36
N ASN A 56 11.20 -2.96 -11.28
CA ASN A 56 10.78 -3.12 -12.65
C ASN A 56 11.88 -3.92 -13.36
N SER A 57 11.96 -5.20 -13.02
CA SER A 57 12.80 -6.21 -13.62
C SER A 57 12.23 -6.64 -14.99
N GLN A 58 11.29 -5.86 -15.53
CA GLN A 58 10.74 -6.00 -16.88
C GLN A 58 11.17 -4.88 -17.83
N THR A 59 11.74 -3.76 -17.37
CA THR A 59 12.22 -2.68 -18.26
C THR A 59 13.70 -2.76 -18.64
N LEU A 60 14.44 -3.77 -18.17
CA LEU A 60 15.86 -3.97 -18.53
C LEU A 60 16.09 -4.74 -19.84
N THR A 61 15.04 -5.16 -20.55
CA THR A 61 15.15 -5.85 -21.85
C THR A 61 14.61 -5.00 -23.00
N PHE A 62 15.19 -3.82 -23.18
CA PHE A 62 15.18 -3.12 -24.47
C PHE A 62 16.53 -2.45 -24.71
N TRP A 63 17.53 -3.27 -25.05
CA TRP A 63 18.74 -2.86 -25.76
C TRP A 63 19.14 -3.97 -26.73
#